data_AF-A0A349YMJ4-F1
#
_entry.id   AF-A0A349YMJ4-F1
#
_cell.length_a   1.000
_cell.length_b   1.000
_cell.length_c   1.000
_cell.angle_alpha   90.00
_cell.angle_beta   90.00
_cell.angle_gamma   90.00
#
_symmetry.space_group_name_H-M   'P 1'
#
loop_
_entity.id
_entity.type
_entity.pdbx_description
1 polymer ?
#
loop_
_entity_poly.entity_id
_entity_poly.type
_entity_poly.pdbx_seq_one_letter_code
_entity_poly.pdbx_strand_id
1 'polypeptide(L)'
;MANLQSLIVNGVTRLLSKLYVSDSVTAPTFIGKLQGNADTATKATNADTATQANIPTGFQCKTSSQGWGNQTGTFITGWDDGSGGSIAFRKNNPSTGQVSMLLDGYLYQNEGKYMVLDTNNISTYANKYTHPSYTAKSSGLYKITVDGTGHVSATTAVTKADITGLGIPGTDTNTDTKVTQNAVKDSDYTNWRSLVWGSSNSATEGFSPTTVT
;
A
#
# COMPACT_ATOMS: atom_id res chain seq x y z
N MET A 1 -14.11 82.31 -19.85
CA MET A 1 -15.28 81.41 -19.88
C MET A 1 -14.84 80.04 -19.42
N ALA A 2 -15.40 79.50 -18.34
CA ALA A 2 -15.06 78.16 -17.88
C ALA A 2 -15.68 77.14 -18.84
N ASN A 3 -14.84 76.31 -19.46
CA ASN A 3 -15.27 75.24 -20.35
C ASN A 3 -15.89 74.13 -19.49
N LEU A 4 -17.21 74.09 -19.38
CA LEU A 4 -17.92 73.07 -18.61
C LEU A 4 -17.89 71.77 -19.41
N GLN A 5 -17.15 70.77 -18.90
CA GLN A 5 -17.12 69.43 -19.48
C GLN A 5 -18.56 68.86 -19.55
N SER A 6 -18.89 68.20 -20.66
CA SER A 6 -20.20 67.57 -20.88
C SER A 6 -20.04 66.07 -21.13
N LEU A 7 -21.04 65.29 -20.71
CA LEU A 7 -21.09 63.84 -20.88
C LEU A 7 -22.39 63.47 -21.59
N ILE A 8 -22.34 62.47 -22.46
CA ILE A 8 -23.54 61.92 -23.11
C ILE A 8 -24.16 60.91 -22.15
N VAL A 9 -25.40 61.16 -21.74
CA VAL A 9 -26.18 60.33 -20.82
C VAL A 9 -27.49 60.00 -21.52
N ASN A 10 -27.79 58.71 -21.71
CA ASN A 10 -28.98 58.24 -22.45
C ASN A 10 -29.14 58.90 -23.83
N GLY A 11 -28.03 59.11 -24.54
CA GLY A 11 -28.02 59.73 -25.88
C GLY A 11 -28.18 61.26 -25.89
N VAL A 12 -28.22 61.91 -24.73
CA VAL A 12 -28.35 63.37 -24.60
C VAL A 12 -27.11 63.96 -23.94
N THR A 13 -26.53 65.01 -24.52
CA THR A 13 -25.42 65.75 -23.91
C THR A 13 -25.90 66.49 -22.67
N ARG A 14 -25.37 66.12 -21.51
CA ARG A 14 -25.64 66.78 -20.24
C ARG A 14 -24.35 67.42 -19.73
N LEU A 15 -24.49 68.63 -19.19
CA LEU A 15 -23.42 69.26 -18.43
C LEU A 15 -23.11 68.41 -17.20
N LEU A 16 -21.84 68.24 -16.85
CA LEU A 16 -21.43 67.48 -15.65
C LEU A 16 -22.11 68.01 -14.38
N SER A 17 -22.36 69.33 -14.31
CA SER A 17 -23.05 69.98 -13.18
C SER A 17 -24.53 69.64 -13.04
N LYS A 18 -25.11 68.89 -13.99
CA LYS A 18 -26.53 68.50 -14.01
C LYS A 18 -26.72 66.98 -13.96
N LEU A 19 -25.72 66.23 -13.55
CA LEU A 19 -25.83 64.78 -13.36
C LEU A 19 -26.41 64.47 -11.98
N TYR A 20 -27.43 63.62 -11.91
CA TYR A 20 -27.98 63.09 -10.67
C TYR A 20 -27.45 61.68 -10.41
N VAL A 21 -27.41 61.27 -9.14
CA VAL A 21 -27.01 59.91 -8.72
C VAL A 21 -27.91 58.80 -9.30
N SER A 22 -29.11 59.14 -9.78
CA SER A 22 -30.03 58.23 -10.46
C SER A 22 -29.78 58.11 -11.97
N ASP A 23 -28.93 58.95 -12.56
CA ASP A 23 -28.64 58.90 -13.98
C ASP A 23 -27.76 57.67 -14.30
N SER A 24 -28.29 56.72 -15.07
CA SER A 24 -27.48 55.63 -15.62
C SER A 24 -26.67 56.11 -16.82
N VAL A 25 -25.36 55.84 -16.80
CA VAL A 25 -24.46 56.16 -17.92
C VAL A 25 -24.16 54.89 -18.69
N THR A 26 -24.55 54.85 -19.96
CA THR A 26 -24.26 53.74 -20.87
C THR A 26 -23.07 54.10 -21.74
N ALA A 27 -21.97 53.36 -21.62
CA ALA A 27 -20.77 53.53 -22.45
C ALA A 27 -20.29 52.17 -22.99
N PRO A 28 -19.80 52.08 -24.24
CA PRO A 28 -19.33 50.83 -24.83
C PRO A 28 -18.03 50.32 -24.17
N THR A 29 -17.22 51.23 -23.61
CA THR A 29 -16.02 50.94 -22.84
C THR A 29 -15.91 51.94 -21.68
N PHE A 30 -15.51 51.46 -20.50
CA PHE A 30 -15.24 52.31 -19.34
C PHE A 30 -13.75 52.19 -18.99
N ILE A 31 -13.01 53.28 -19.14
CA ILE A 31 -11.59 53.37 -18.80
C ILE A 31 -11.49 54.10 -17.46
N GLY A 32 -11.87 53.41 -16.39
CA GLY A 32 -11.91 53.99 -15.04
C GLY A 32 -12.10 52.93 -13.96
N LYS A 33 -11.91 53.31 -12.69
CA LYS A 33 -12.24 52.45 -11.55
C LYS A 33 -13.73 52.53 -11.28
N LEU A 34 -14.41 51.39 -11.16
CA LEU A 34 -15.77 51.36 -10.61
C LEU A 34 -15.67 51.58 -9.10
N GLN A 35 -16.46 52.52 -8.56
CA GLN A 35 -16.67 52.63 -7.11
C GLN A 35 -17.89 51.78 -6.75
N GLY A 36 -17.67 50.57 -6.22
CA GLY A 36 -18.73 49.64 -5.82
C GLY A 36 -18.67 48.27 -6.53
N ASN A 37 -19.74 47.50 -6.40
CA ASN A 37 -19.83 46.15 -6.96
C ASN A 37 -20.15 46.20 -8.46
N ALA A 38 -19.46 45.37 -9.24
CA ALA A 38 -19.88 45.05 -10.60
C ALA A 38 -20.99 43.99 -10.54
N ASP A 39 -22.19 44.41 -10.13
CA ASP A 39 -23.29 43.53 -9.71
C ASP A 39 -23.82 42.61 -10.84
N THR A 40 -23.52 42.94 -12.10
CA THR A 40 -24.00 42.22 -13.30
C THR A 40 -22.88 41.79 -14.26
N ALA A 41 -21.61 41.75 -13.82
CA ALA A 41 -20.52 41.31 -14.67
C ALA A 41 -20.56 39.78 -14.91
N THR A 42 -21.10 39.35 -16.04
CA THR A 42 -21.23 37.92 -16.40
C THR A 42 -19.88 37.21 -16.61
N LYS A 43 -18.79 37.97 -16.86
CA LYS A 43 -17.45 37.39 -17.05
C LYS A 43 -16.35 38.39 -16.67
N ALA A 44 -15.81 38.26 -15.47
CA ALA A 44 -14.54 38.87 -15.10
C ALA A 44 -13.42 37.84 -15.34
N THR A 45 -12.62 38.04 -16.38
CA THR A 45 -11.55 37.07 -16.72
C THR A 45 -10.44 37.10 -15.68
N ASN A 46 -9.97 38.29 -15.30
CA ASN A 46 -8.96 38.51 -14.26
C ASN A 46 -9.32 39.78 -13.47
N ALA A 47 -9.20 39.76 -12.15
CA ALA A 47 -9.20 40.98 -11.34
C ALA A 47 -7.74 41.43 -11.16
N ASP A 48 -7.43 42.68 -11.50
CA ASP A 48 -6.07 43.25 -11.38
C ASP A 48 -5.57 43.28 -9.93
N THR A 49 -6.50 43.38 -8.96
CA THR A 49 -6.22 43.21 -7.53
C THR A 49 -7.49 42.76 -6.80
N ALA A 50 -7.61 41.47 -6.52
CA ALA A 50 -8.66 40.96 -5.63
C ALA A 50 -8.15 40.95 -4.18
N THR A 51 -8.63 41.87 -3.36
CA THR A 51 -8.32 41.88 -1.91
C THR A 51 -9.07 40.76 -1.17
N GLN A 52 -10.16 40.24 -1.75
CA GLN A 52 -11.02 39.20 -1.20
C GLN A 52 -11.40 38.21 -2.31
N ALA A 53 -11.36 36.91 -2.01
CA ALA A 53 -11.86 35.86 -2.89
C ALA A 53 -13.21 35.39 -2.34
N ASN A 54 -14.12 34.98 -3.21
CA ASN A 54 -15.40 34.42 -2.77
C ASN A 54 -15.14 33.18 -1.89
N ILE A 55 -15.87 33.10 -0.79
CA ILE A 55 -15.83 32.00 0.17
C ILE A 55 -16.95 31.02 -0.20
N PRO A 56 -16.75 29.69 -0.13
CA PRO A 56 -17.83 28.73 -0.33
C PRO A 56 -19.00 29.01 0.64
N THR A 57 -20.23 28.84 0.17
CA THR A 57 -21.43 29.03 0.98
C THR A 57 -21.38 28.19 2.26
N GLY A 58 -21.60 28.82 3.40
CA GLY A 58 -21.49 28.17 4.72
C GLY A 58 -20.16 28.39 5.45
N PHE A 59 -19.16 29.00 4.80
CA PHE A 59 -17.92 29.45 5.44
C PHE A 59 -17.88 30.98 5.51
N GLN A 60 -17.24 31.54 6.54
CA GLN A 60 -17.35 32.96 6.91
C GLN A 60 -16.03 33.74 6.80
N CYS A 61 -14.87 33.08 6.82
CA CYS A 61 -13.60 33.80 6.70
C CYS A 61 -12.50 32.97 6.05
N LYS A 62 -11.53 33.69 5.47
CA LYS A 62 -10.25 33.17 4.96
C LYS A 62 -9.14 33.49 5.96
N THR A 63 -9.02 32.74 7.05
CA THR A 63 -8.05 33.14 8.08
C THR A 63 -6.62 32.74 7.66
N SER A 64 -5.73 33.72 7.56
CA SER A 64 -4.27 33.48 7.60
C SER A 64 -3.77 33.22 9.03
N SER A 65 -4.65 33.42 10.01
CA SER A 65 -4.42 33.29 11.45
C SER A 65 -5.27 32.16 12.03
N GLN A 66 -5.19 30.94 11.47
CA GLN A 66 -5.70 29.76 12.20
C GLN A 66 -5.00 29.73 13.55
N GLY A 67 -5.76 29.90 14.64
CA GLY A 67 -5.25 29.81 16.00
C GLY A 67 -4.98 28.37 16.45
N TRP A 68 -5.21 27.38 15.58
CA TRP A 68 -5.26 25.95 15.91
C TRP A 68 -4.53 25.09 14.85
N GLY A 69 -4.13 23.87 15.22
CA GLY A 69 -3.41 22.94 14.36
C GLY A 69 -1.92 23.26 14.16
N ASN A 70 -1.26 22.53 13.24
CA ASN A 70 0.16 22.73 12.92
C ASN A 70 0.36 24.00 12.08
N GLN A 71 0.92 25.06 12.67
CA GLN A 71 1.10 26.35 12.01
C GLN A 71 2.42 26.47 11.21
N THR A 72 3.17 25.38 11.04
CA THR A 72 4.41 25.39 10.26
C THR A 72 4.13 25.64 8.77
N GLY A 73 5.09 26.24 8.08
CA GLY A 73 4.96 26.57 6.66
C GLY A 73 4.14 27.84 6.39
N THR A 74 3.97 28.17 5.12
CA THR A 74 3.28 29.40 4.68
C THR A 74 1.83 29.11 4.35
N PHE A 75 0.90 29.88 4.91
CA PHE A 75 -0.51 29.81 4.54
C PHE A 75 -0.72 30.14 3.06
N ILE A 76 -1.49 29.32 2.36
CA ILE A 76 -1.86 29.54 0.96
C ILE A 76 -3.30 30.04 0.90
N THR A 77 -4.24 29.25 1.44
CA THR A 77 -5.67 29.54 1.44
C THR A 77 -6.39 28.66 2.47
N GLY A 78 -7.61 29.03 2.85
CA GLY A 78 -8.42 28.27 3.80
C GLY A 78 -9.77 28.93 4.05
N TRP A 79 -10.67 28.19 4.68
CA TRP A 79 -12.03 28.59 5.00
C TRP A 79 -12.42 28.10 6.38
N ASP A 80 -13.11 28.95 7.15
CA ASP A 80 -13.60 28.65 8.49
C ASP A 80 -15.11 28.89 8.58
N ASP A 81 -15.86 28.10 9.35
CA ASP A 81 -17.32 28.18 9.49
C ASP A 81 -17.79 29.22 10.54
N GLY A 82 -16.83 29.89 11.21
CA GLY A 82 -17.09 30.85 12.30
C GLY A 82 -17.47 30.22 13.65
N SER A 83 -17.68 28.91 13.69
CA SER A 83 -18.02 28.11 14.89
C SER A 83 -16.90 27.15 15.30
N GLY A 84 -15.81 27.12 14.54
CA GLY A 84 -14.56 26.41 14.84
C GLY A 84 -14.10 25.48 13.73
N GLY A 85 -15.00 24.98 12.88
CA GLY A 85 -14.66 24.10 11.76
C GLY A 85 -13.87 24.85 10.69
N SER A 86 -12.72 24.32 10.31
CA SER A 86 -11.81 24.97 9.37
C SER A 86 -11.11 23.99 8.44
N ILE A 87 -10.80 24.45 7.22
CA ILE A 87 -9.95 23.73 6.26
C ILE A 87 -8.93 24.71 5.68
N ALA A 88 -7.65 24.33 5.64
CA ALA A 88 -6.59 25.19 5.16
C ALA A 88 -5.54 24.43 4.35
N PHE A 89 -4.93 25.11 3.39
CA PHE A 89 -3.80 24.63 2.62
C PHE A 89 -2.56 25.46 2.95
N ARG A 90 -1.45 24.76 3.19
CA ARG A 90 -0.17 25.37 3.57
C ARG A 90 0.98 24.80 2.75
N LYS A 91 1.95 25.66 2.41
CA LYS A 91 3.19 25.27 1.72
C LYS A 91 4.31 25.04 2.72
N ASN A 92 5.25 24.16 2.39
CA ASN A 92 6.41 23.80 3.20
C ASN A 92 6.01 23.25 4.57
N ASN A 93 4.95 22.44 4.59
CA ASN A 93 4.42 21.82 5.80
C ASN A 93 4.22 20.32 5.55
N PRO A 94 4.89 19.43 6.29
CA PRO A 94 5.85 19.70 7.36
C PRO A 94 7.25 20.09 6.86
N SER A 95 7.54 19.92 5.57
CA SER A 95 8.89 20.12 5.01
C SER A 95 8.85 20.89 3.70
N THR A 96 9.97 21.51 3.33
CA THR A 96 10.09 22.34 2.12
C THR A 96 9.64 21.59 0.87
N GLY A 97 8.82 22.25 0.03
CA GLY A 97 8.34 21.73 -1.25
C GLY A 97 6.98 21.04 -1.20
N GLN A 98 6.43 20.75 -0.01
CA GLN A 98 5.15 20.05 0.14
C GLN A 98 3.99 21.02 0.35
N VAL A 99 2.80 20.65 -0.12
CA VAL A 99 1.53 21.29 0.26
C VAL A 99 0.77 20.34 1.16
N SER A 100 0.40 20.81 2.35
CA SER A 100 -0.45 20.07 3.28
C SER A 100 -1.86 20.65 3.28
N MET A 101 -2.83 19.78 3.51
CA MET A 101 -4.17 20.16 3.93
C MET A 101 -4.28 20.00 5.46
N LEU A 102 -4.77 21.03 6.12
CA LEU A 102 -5.17 21.02 7.53
C LEU A 102 -6.69 21.00 7.54
N LEU A 103 -7.26 20.11 8.34
CA LEU A 103 -8.70 19.98 8.52
C LEU A 103 -8.99 19.95 10.02
N ASP A 104 -9.77 20.90 10.49
CA ASP A 104 -10.41 20.90 11.80
C ASP A 104 -11.80 20.29 11.67
N GLY A 105 -11.85 18.96 11.71
CA GLY A 105 -13.08 18.19 11.53
C GLY A 105 -12.82 16.73 11.18
N TYR A 106 -13.91 15.97 11.08
CA TYR A 106 -13.85 14.58 10.61
C TYR A 106 -13.85 14.52 9.09
N LEU A 107 -12.97 13.70 8.55
CA LEU A 107 -13.12 13.22 7.19
C LEU A 107 -14.21 12.14 7.20
N TYR A 108 -15.47 12.56 7.09
CA TYR A 108 -16.58 11.63 6.93
C TYR A 108 -16.48 10.98 5.55
N GLN A 109 -15.89 9.79 5.53
CA GLN A 109 -15.98 8.85 4.43
C GLN A 109 -17.12 7.89 4.77
N ASN A 110 -18.00 7.57 3.84
CA ASN A 110 -19.11 6.64 4.09
C ASN A 110 -18.61 5.18 4.20
N GLU A 111 -17.62 4.90 5.06
CA GLU A 111 -17.23 3.57 5.51
C GLU A 111 -16.32 3.67 6.75
N GLY A 112 -16.59 2.88 7.79
CA GLY A 112 -15.67 2.58 8.91
C GLY A 112 -14.41 1.80 8.52
N LYS A 113 -14.02 1.86 7.24
CA LYS A 113 -12.89 1.18 6.58
C LYS A 113 -11.81 2.15 6.10
N TYR A 114 -12.13 3.45 5.96
CA TYR A 114 -11.24 4.41 5.30
C TYR A 114 -10.86 5.56 6.25
N MET A 115 -9.98 5.26 7.20
CA MET A 115 -9.30 6.27 8.01
C MET A 115 -7.98 6.66 7.36
N VAL A 116 -7.53 7.91 7.53
CA VAL A 116 -6.15 8.30 7.20
C VAL A 116 -5.25 7.72 8.31
N LEU A 117 -4.57 6.60 8.00
CA LEU A 117 -3.66 5.92 8.92
C LEU A 117 -2.26 6.55 8.86
N ASP A 118 -1.62 6.72 10.02
CA ASP A 118 -0.23 7.14 10.17
C ASP A 118 0.67 5.95 10.56
N THR A 119 1.98 6.18 10.63
CA THR A 119 2.97 5.14 10.95
C THR A 119 2.75 4.47 12.32
N ASN A 120 2.09 5.13 13.27
CA ASN A 120 1.85 4.59 14.60
C ASN A 120 0.56 3.76 14.66
N ASN A 121 -0.47 4.14 13.92
CA ASN A 121 -1.80 3.53 13.99
C ASN A 121 -2.08 2.51 12.86
N ILE A 122 -1.24 2.46 11.81
CA ILE A 122 -1.28 1.44 10.74
C ILE A 122 -1.22 0.01 11.27
N SER A 123 -0.54 -0.20 12.40
CA SER A 123 -0.37 -1.53 13.00
C SER A 123 -1.64 -2.07 13.67
N THR A 124 -2.54 -1.18 14.09
CA THR A 124 -3.72 -1.49 14.91
C THR A 124 -5.00 -1.51 14.06
N TYR A 125 -5.07 -0.66 13.04
CA TYR A 125 -6.30 -0.46 12.24
C TYR A 125 -6.16 -0.91 10.78
N ALA A 126 -4.96 -1.28 10.31
CA ALA A 126 -4.81 -2.08 9.09
C ALA A 126 -4.77 -3.57 9.46
N ASN A 127 -5.30 -4.44 8.59
CA ASN A 127 -5.26 -5.89 8.78
C ASN A 127 -3.80 -6.40 8.82
N LYS A 128 -3.18 -6.39 10.00
CA LYS A 128 -1.82 -6.88 10.22
C LYS A 128 -1.89 -8.34 10.65
N TYR A 129 -1.81 -9.25 9.69
CA TYR A 129 -1.53 -10.66 10.00
C TYR A 129 -0.14 -10.75 10.64
N THR A 130 -0.10 -11.13 11.91
CA THR A 130 1.16 -11.38 12.64
C THR A 130 1.29 -12.88 12.80
N HIS A 131 2.29 -13.46 12.15
CA HIS A 131 2.54 -14.90 12.26
C HIS A 131 2.92 -15.23 13.71
N PRO A 132 2.33 -16.27 14.32
CA PRO A 132 2.74 -16.71 15.64
C PRO A 132 4.24 -17.04 15.66
N SER A 133 4.94 -16.58 16.69
CA SER A 133 6.36 -16.90 16.87
C SER A 133 6.50 -18.26 17.57
N TYR A 134 7.35 -19.13 17.02
CA TYR A 134 7.69 -20.43 17.60
C TYR A 134 9.20 -20.60 17.75
N THR A 135 9.63 -21.41 18.73
CA THR A 135 11.05 -21.75 18.91
C THR A 135 11.58 -22.54 17.71
N ALA A 136 12.64 -22.03 17.07
CA ALA A 136 13.31 -22.73 16.00
C ALA A 136 13.85 -24.10 16.47
N LYS A 137 13.70 -25.12 15.62
CA LYS A 137 14.16 -26.49 15.90
C LYS A 137 15.42 -26.79 15.09
N SER A 138 16.29 -27.65 15.63
CA SER A 138 17.44 -28.17 14.89
C SER A 138 16.99 -28.94 13.65
N SER A 139 17.83 -29.01 12.62
CA SER A 139 17.55 -29.82 11.42
C SER A 139 17.29 -31.28 11.81
N GLY A 140 16.25 -31.88 11.23
CA GLY A 140 15.82 -33.24 11.54
C GLY A 140 14.44 -33.56 10.99
N LEU A 141 13.99 -34.79 11.21
CA LEU A 141 12.65 -35.24 10.85
C LEU A 141 11.71 -35.07 12.05
N TYR A 142 10.56 -34.45 11.79
CA TYR A 142 9.58 -34.15 12.82
C TYR A 142 8.18 -34.51 12.37
N LYS A 143 7.38 -34.92 13.34
CA LYS A 143 5.92 -34.93 13.24
C LYS A 143 5.38 -33.63 13.82
N ILE A 144 4.39 -33.06 13.15
CA ILE A 144 3.78 -31.78 13.52
C ILE A 144 2.32 -31.97 13.89
N THR A 145 1.82 -31.05 14.69
CA THR A 145 0.39 -30.81 14.88
C THR A 145 0.06 -29.45 14.30
N VAL A 146 -1.15 -29.31 13.75
CA VAL A 146 -1.66 -28.08 13.15
C VAL A 146 -2.91 -27.67 13.91
N ASP A 147 -3.05 -26.38 14.21
CA ASP A 147 -4.23 -25.85 14.89
C ASP A 147 -5.43 -25.65 13.95
N GLY A 148 -6.57 -25.24 14.51
CA GLY A 148 -7.80 -24.97 13.76
C GLY A 148 -7.71 -23.81 12.76
N THR A 149 -6.60 -23.06 12.73
CA THR A 149 -6.33 -21.97 11.79
C THR A 149 -5.27 -22.33 10.75
N GLY A 150 -4.70 -23.54 10.80
CA GLY A 150 -3.70 -24.00 9.85
C GLY A 150 -2.24 -23.72 10.24
N HIS A 151 -1.95 -23.21 11.44
CA HIS A 151 -0.57 -23.01 11.89
C HIS A 151 -0.01 -24.27 12.54
N VAL A 152 1.27 -24.55 12.33
CA VAL A 152 1.99 -25.57 13.10
C VAL A 152 2.00 -25.16 14.58
N SER A 153 1.39 -25.94 15.45
CA SER A 153 1.19 -25.63 16.87
C SER A 153 2.14 -26.37 17.81
N ALA A 154 2.61 -27.56 17.41
CA ALA A 154 3.61 -28.32 18.15
C ALA A 154 4.34 -29.29 17.24
N THR A 155 5.56 -29.65 17.67
CA THR A 155 6.49 -30.47 16.90
C THR A 155 7.17 -31.47 17.82
N THR A 156 7.28 -32.74 17.39
CA THR A 156 8.01 -33.81 18.11
C THR A 156 8.95 -34.53 17.14
N ALA A 157 10.15 -34.88 17.62
CA ALA A 157 11.10 -35.64 16.81
C ALA A 157 10.50 -36.99 16.42
N VAL A 158 10.70 -37.39 15.17
CA VAL A 158 10.30 -38.73 14.71
C VAL A 158 11.21 -39.76 15.37
N THR A 159 10.61 -40.80 15.94
CA THR A 159 11.32 -41.95 16.50
C THR A 159 11.22 -43.15 15.55
N LYS A 160 12.07 -44.17 15.79
CA LYS A 160 11.97 -45.44 15.07
C LYS A 160 10.60 -46.12 15.22
N ALA A 161 9.96 -45.96 16.38
CA ALA A 161 8.61 -46.48 16.63
C ALA A 161 7.56 -45.81 15.73
N ASP A 162 7.69 -44.50 15.47
CA ASP A 162 6.78 -43.78 14.58
C ASP A 162 6.87 -44.30 13.14
N ILE A 163 8.08 -44.58 12.67
CA ILE A 163 8.32 -45.10 11.31
C ILE A 163 7.79 -46.54 11.19
N THR A 164 8.11 -47.39 12.17
CA THR A 164 7.63 -48.78 12.18
C THR A 164 6.12 -48.90 12.38
N GLY A 165 5.50 -47.97 13.10
CA GLY A 165 4.05 -47.87 13.24
C GLY A 165 3.31 -47.56 11.94
N LEU A 166 3.99 -46.97 10.94
CA LEU A 166 3.46 -46.78 9.58
C LEU A 166 3.62 -48.03 8.69
N GLY A 167 4.10 -49.15 9.23
CA GLY A 167 4.35 -50.39 8.49
C GLY A 167 5.66 -50.42 7.71
N ILE A 168 6.51 -49.41 7.87
CA ILE A 168 7.86 -49.38 7.28
C ILE A 168 8.79 -50.23 8.15
N PRO A 169 9.50 -51.23 7.59
CA PRO A 169 10.39 -52.07 8.39
C PRO A 169 11.45 -51.28 9.18
N GLY A 170 11.66 -51.64 10.45
CA GLY A 170 12.62 -50.97 11.33
C GLY A 170 14.06 -51.40 11.13
N THR A 171 14.29 -52.36 10.26
CA THR A 171 15.59 -52.85 9.85
C THR A 171 15.61 -52.93 8.35
N ASP A 172 16.80 -52.94 7.78
CA ASP A 172 16.96 -53.24 6.37
C ASP A 172 16.31 -54.59 6.07
N THR A 173 15.36 -54.60 5.13
CA THR A 173 14.69 -55.80 4.63
C THR A 173 15.27 -56.22 3.30
N ASN A 174 16.54 -55.88 3.02
CA ASN A 174 17.21 -56.24 1.79
C ASN A 174 16.92 -57.72 1.45
N THR A 175 16.05 -57.91 0.47
CA THR A 175 15.71 -59.22 -0.08
C THR A 175 16.68 -59.60 -1.19
N ASP A 176 17.86 -58.99 -1.24
CA ASP A 176 19.01 -59.53 -1.94
C ASP A 176 19.40 -60.84 -1.22
N THR A 177 18.57 -61.85 -1.44
CA THR A 177 18.99 -63.24 -1.41
C THR A 177 20.06 -63.33 -2.49
N LYS A 178 21.28 -62.90 -2.17
CA LYS A 178 22.46 -63.45 -2.81
C LYS A 178 22.21 -64.94 -2.80
N VAL A 179 22.01 -65.50 -3.99
CA VAL A 179 21.75 -66.92 -4.12
C VAL A 179 23.00 -67.61 -3.58
N THR A 180 23.04 -67.92 -2.29
CA THR A 180 24.00 -68.85 -1.71
C THR A 180 23.59 -70.19 -2.24
N GLN A 181 24.07 -70.50 -3.43
CA GLN A 181 24.17 -71.88 -3.83
C GLN A 181 25.21 -72.51 -2.92
N ASN A 182 24.77 -73.46 -2.11
CA ASN A 182 25.71 -74.42 -1.57
C ASN A 182 26.44 -75.02 -2.77
N ALA A 183 27.77 -74.96 -2.77
CA ALA A 183 28.57 -75.65 -3.77
C ALA A 183 28.07 -77.12 -3.82
N VAL A 184 27.40 -77.49 -4.90
CA VAL A 184 26.97 -78.86 -5.14
C VAL A 184 28.26 -79.65 -5.35
N LYS A 185 28.46 -80.71 -4.56
CA LYS A 185 29.65 -81.53 -4.69
C LYS A 185 29.66 -82.19 -6.06
N ASP A 186 30.85 -82.34 -6.65
CA ASP A 186 31.00 -82.93 -7.99
C ASP A 186 30.36 -84.33 -8.09
N SER A 187 30.36 -85.07 -6.98
CA SER A 187 29.72 -86.38 -6.83
C SER A 187 28.20 -86.39 -7.04
N ASP A 188 27.54 -85.25 -6.90
CA ASP A 188 26.08 -85.14 -6.91
C ASP A 188 25.56 -84.81 -8.32
N TYR A 189 26.44 -84.49 -9.28
CA TYR A 189 26.08 -84.31 -10.68
C TYR A 189 26.01 -85.67 -11.40
N THR A 190 24.82 -86.26 -11.46
CA THR A 190 24.59 -87.52 -12.19
C THR A 190 24.56 -87.34 -13.71
N ASN A 191 24.54 -86.10 -14.21
CA ASN A 191 24.63 -85.74 -15.62
C ASN A 191 25.39 -84.43 -15.79
N TRP A 192 26.50 -84.46 -16.51
CA TRP A 192 27.42 -83.34 -16.76
C TRP A 192 26.83 -82.27 -17.68
N ARG A 193 25.76 -81.59 -17.25
CA ARG A 193 25.47 -80.25 -17.78
C ARG A 193 26.19 -79.26 -16.89
N SER A 194 27.33 -78.74 -17.35
CA SER A 194 27.98 -77.60 -16.71
C SER A 194 26.92 -76.53 -16.48
N LEU A 195 26.65 -76.26 -15.21
CA LEU A 195 25.84 -75.13 -14.83
C LEU A 195 26.77 -73.92 -14.94
N VAL A 196 26.80 -73.34 -16.14
CA VAL A 196 27.54 -72.10 -16.43
C VAL A 196 26.85 -70.99 -15.63
N TRP A 197 27.27 -70.84 -14.38
CA TRP A 197 26.94 -69.70 -13.55
C TRP A 197 27.82 -68.55 -14.00
N GLY A 198 27.24 -67.64 -14.79
CA GLY A 198 27.87 -66.38 -15.14
C GLY A 198 29.16 -66.55 -15.94
N SER A 199 29.05 -66.87 -17.22
CA SER A 199 29.94 -66.22 -18.18
C SER A 199 29.64 -64.71 -18.13
N SER A 200 30.20 -64.00 -17.17
CA SER A 200 30.44 -62.57 -17.36
C SER A 200 31.57 -62.50 -18.38
N ASN A 201 31.26 -62.07 -19.60
CA ASN A 201 32.24 -61.80 -20.65
C ASN A 201 33.13 -60.57 -20.32
N SER A 202 33.51 -60.38 -19.05
CA SER A 202 34.39 -59.32 -18.63
C SER A 202 35.51 -59.95 -17.80
N ALA A 203 36.64 -60.13 -18.45
CA ALA A 203 37.82 -60.78 -17.91
C ALA A 203 38.52 -59.90 -16.88
N THR A 204 38.00 -59.71 -15.66
CA THR A 204 38.78 -59.11 -14.56
C THR A 204 38.30 -59.44 -13.14
N GLU A 205 37.80 -60.64 -12.85
CA GLU A 205 37.63 -61.04 -11.44
C GLU A 205 38.41 -62.33 -11.14
N GLY A 206 39.61 -62.11 -10.59
CA GLY A 206 40.50 -63.15 -10.11
C GLY A 206 39.95 -63.82 -8.86
N PHE A 207 39.41 -65.02 -9.03
CA PHE A 207 39.37 -66.00 -7.96
C PHE A 207 40.68 -66.77 -7.98
N SER A 208 41.55 -66.51 -6.99
CA SER A 208 42.69 -67.38 -6.69
C SER A 208 42.34 -68.20 -5.46
N PRO A 209 41.83 -69.45 -5.62
CA PRO A 209 41.53 -70.29 -4.48
C PRO A 209 42.84 -70.65 -3.77
N THR A 210 43.01 -70.22 -2.52
CA THR A 210 44.08 -70.71 -1.67
C THR A 210 43.72 -72.10 -1.16
N THR A 211 44.59 -73.07 -1.42
CA THR A 211 44.49 -74.41 -0.84
C THR A 211 44.62 -74.29 0.67
N VAL A 212 43.54 -74.54 1.41
CA VAL A 212 43.61 -74.73 2.86
C VAL A 212 44.08 -76.17 3.08
N THR A 213 45.29 -76.34 3.60
CA THR A 213 45.82 -77.64 4.08
C THR A 213 45.12 -78.07 5.35
#